data_AF-A0A1Q7UVW9-F1
#
_entry.id   AF-A0A1Q7UVW9-F1
#
_cell.length_a   1.000
_cell.length_b   1.000
_cell.length_c   1.000
_cell.angle_alpha   90.00
_cell.angle_beta   90.00
_cell.angle_gamma   90.00
#
_symmetry.space_group_name_H-M   'P 1'
#
loop_
_entity.id
_entity.type
_entity.pdbx_description
1 polymer ?
#
loop_
_entity_poly.entity_id
_entity_poly.type
_entity_poly.pdbx_seq_one_letter_code
_entity_poly.pdbx_strand_id
1 'polypeptide(L)'
;MQYEEFLRVYAVRAPNLMWFLGAGTSASAGIPTASALIWQFKRTLYCAAQHVSVKSCEDLSSASVRGKLQAYFDAIGTFPPENSPDEYAFYFESTYGDAADRRAVIDKYVSGASPSFGHRVIAGLLRLGKARIIWTPNFDRLIEDSAVRAFGGTAKIVVASLDSASLAIEAMNEGRWPLIGKLHGDFQSRRLKNTAEELREQDVELRRALVESCKRYGLIVVGYSGRDQSVMSALAESVSDGRGYPGGLFWFHRPQDPLFEGVSSLIKNAASTGIQAHVIEVQTFDELMGDLLRQSDDIPSGVLSEIGESASRLTDISPEPPGKTWPVIRMNALQLLEWPSVCRRVECTIGGAKEVRAAAAKADVIVGRRNVGILAFGSDEEVRKAFSSFKITGFDFHSIEASRLRYESVELGIIRDAFARCVTRHRPLFAQRRGSQYILGVKQDTSSPELNPLEQITTTLNGVLPATNLRWAETVRVRIEYRLGRMWLLFEPTIWFEHTDNDDQRYTLAEFVGQRMAGRFNSQWNSLIATWGKILAGNSTRMSAFDTSAGADASFTLATTTAFSRRSQRR
;
A
#
# COMPACT_ATOMS: atom_id res chain seq x y z
N MET A 1 9.51 -26.46 -7.30
CA MET A 1 8.20 -26.32 -6.65
C MET A 1 7.51 -25.11 -7.22
N GLN A 2 6.21 -25.24 -7.55
CA GLN A 2 5.40 -24.10 -7.98
C GLN A 2 4.82 -23.35 -6.77
N TYR A 3 4.41 -22.10 -6.96
CA TYR A 3 3.87 -21.25 -5.89
C TYR A 3 2.68 -21.90 -5.16
N GLU A 4 1.73 -22.47 -5.90
CA GLU A 4 0.53 -23.11 -5.36
C GLU A 4 0.85 -24.37 -4.57
N GLU A 5 1.91 -25.09 -4.96
CA GLU A 5 2.41 -26.24 -4.24
C GLU A 5 2.99 -25.83 -2.88
N PHE A 6 3.74 -24.72 -2.84
CA PHE A 6 4.26 -24.19 -1.59
C PHE A 6 3.15 -23.79 -0.62
N LEU A 7 2.07 -23.15 -1.09
CA LEU A 7 0.95 -22.78 -0.22
C LEU A 7 0.37 -23.98 0.54
N ARG A 8 0.25 -25.14 -0.13
CA ARG A 8 -0.20 -26.40 0.49
C ARG A 8 0.85 -26.98 1.44
N VAL A 9 2.13 -26.93 1.06
CA VAL A 9 3.24 -27.40 1.92
C VAL A 9 3.33 -26.57 3.20
N TYR A 10 3.15 -25.26 3.11
CA TYR A 10 3.18 -24.36 4.26
C TYR A 10 2.09 -24.71 5.27
N ALA A 11 0.86 -24.94 4.83
CA ALA A 11 -0.26 -25.28 5.72
C ALA A 11 0.05 -26.47 6.65
N VAL A 12 0.84 -27.43 6.19
CA VAL A 12 1.27 -28.61 6.97
C VAL A 12 2.54 -28.35 7.77
N ARG A 13 3.51 -27.62 7.21
CA ARG A 13 4.85 -27.47 7.79
C ARG A 13 5.05 -26.21 8.64
N ALA A 14 4.08 -25.30 8.71
CA ALA A 14 4.23 -23.96 9.29
C ALA A 14 4.98 -23.92 10.66
N PRO A 15 4.69 -24.79 11.65
CA PRO A 15 5.39 -24.75 12.94
C PRO A 15 6.89 -25.10 12.86
N ASN A 16 7.32 -25.74 11.78
CA ASN A 16 8.70 -26.19 11.52
C ASN A 16 9.41 -25.33 10.45
N LEU A 17 8.77 -24.24 10.01
CA LEU A 17 9.33 -23.28 9.09
C LEU A 17 9.59 -21.96 9.81
N MET A 18 10.80 -21.45 9.67
CA MET A 18 11.20 -20.12 10.09
C MET A 18 11.21 -19.16 8.90
N TRP A 19 11.19 -17.87 9.20
CA TRP A 19 11.13 -16.80 8.21
C TRP A 19 12.38 -15.96 8.23
N PHE A 20 12.92 -15.63 7.06
CA PHE A 20 13.94 -14.61 6.88
C PHE A 20 13.33 -13.45 6.09
N LEU A 21 13.09 -12.32 6.76
CA LEU A 21 12.40 -11.17 6.19
C LEU A 21 13.41 -10.06 5.90
N GLY A 22 13.69 -9.81 4.62
CA GLY A 22 14.59 -8.74 4.19
C GLY A 22 13.90 -7.40 3.96
N ALA A 23 14.66 -6.40 3.49
CA ALA A 23 14.18 -5.03 3.33
C ALA A 23 13.00 -4.88 2.36
N GLY A 24 12.82 -5.83 1.43
CA GLY A 24 11.67 -5.87 0.52
C GLY A 24 10.33 -6.09 1.22
N THR A 25 10.32 -6.65 2.43
CA THR A 25 9.10 -6.84 3.23
C THR A 25 8.55 -5.53 3.80
N SER A 26 9.44 -4.58 4.09
CA SER A 26 9.10 -3.23 4.58
C SER A 26 8.75 -2.23 3.48
N ALA A 27 8.84 -2.61 2.20
CA ALA A 27 8.58 -1.72 1.06
C ALA A 27 7.14 -1.17 1.04
N SER A 28 6.14 -2.04 1.26
CA SER A 28 4.73 -1.64 1.33
C SER A 28 4.40 -0.78 2.56
N ALA A 29 5.28 -0.75 3.56
CA ALA A 29 5.16 0.11 4.74
C ALA A 29 5.77 1.51 4.52
N GLY A 30 6.29 1.79 3.32
CA GLY A 30 6.88 3.08 2.96
C GLY A 30 8.39 3.17 3.17
N ILE A 31 9.05 2.07 3.60
CA ILE A 31 10.51 2.02 3.76
C ILE A 31 11.17 1.66 2.42
N PRO A 32 12.05 2.50 1.85
CA PRO A 32 12.74 2.16 0.62
C PRO A 32 13.62 0.92 0.76
N THR A 33 13.64 0.06 -0.27
CA THR A 33 14.56 -1.09 -0.31
C THR A 33 16.01 -0.63 -0.51
N ALA A 34 16.97 -1.50 -0.19
CA ALA A 34 18.40 -1.22 -0.43
C ALA A 34 18.66 -0.82 -1.90
N SER A 35 18.06 -1.53 -2.87
CA SER A 35 18.15 -1.20 -4.29
C SER A 35 17.56 0.17 -4.62
N ALA A 36 16.42 0.53 -4.02
CA ALA A 36 15.82 1.86 -4.21
C ALA A 36 16.72 2.97 -3.64
N LEU A 37 17.33 2.74 -2.48
CA LEU A 37 18.27 3.67 -1.85
C LEU A 37 19.54 3.85 -2.68
N ILE A 38 20.13 2.78 -3.24
CA ILE A 38 21.28 2.87 -4.15
C ILE A 38 21.00 3.85 -5.29
N TRP A 39 19.84 3.74 -5.95
CA TRP A 39 19.48 4.66 -7.03
C TRP A 39 19.24 6.09 -6.57
N GLN A 40 18.71 6.28 -5.35
CA GLN A 40 18.57 7.61 -4.75
C GLN A 40 19.93 8.24 -4.42
N PHE A 41 20.88 7.45 -3.91
CA PHE A 41 22.25 7.89 -3.62
C PHE A 41 22.99 8.25 -4.91
N LYS A 42 22.96 7.36 -5.92
CA LYS A 42 23.46 7.63 -7.28
C LYS A 42 22.93 8.95 -7.84
N ARG A 43 21.62 9.16 -7.76
CA ARG A 43 21.00 10.42 -8.20
C ARG A 43 21.52 11.62 -7.41
N THR A 44 21.59 11.52 -6.09
CA THR A 44 22.03 12.62 -5.22
C THR A 44 23.46 13.02 -5.54
N LEU A 45 24.35 12.05 -5.65
CA LEU A 45 25.75 12.24 -6.04
C LEU A 45 25.90 12.83 -7.44
N TYR A 46 25.20 12.27 -8.43
CA TYR A 46 25.21 12.76 -9.81
C TYR A 46 24.74 14.21 -9.88
N CYS A 47 23.60 14.53 -9.26
CA CYS A 47 23.03 15.88 -9.28
C CYS A 47 23.94 16.89 -8.59
N ALA A 48 24.57 16.51 -7.48
CA ALA A 48 25.56 17.33 -6.79
C ALA A 48 26.80 17.59 -7.67
N ALA A 49 27.33 16.55 -8.33
CA ALA A 49 28.51 16.66 -9.18
C ALA A 49 28.26 17.43 -10.49
N GLN A 50 27.05 17.39 -11.02
CA GLN A 50 26.66 18.08 -12.27
C GLN A 50 26.03 19.45 -12.02
N HIS A 51 25.90 19.89 -10.76
CA HIS A 51 25.23 21.13 -10.37
C HIS A 51 23.80 21.27 -10.94
N VAL A 52 23.08 20.14 -11.04
CA VAL A 52 21.69 20.10 -11.52
C VAL A 52 20.73 19.76 -10.39
N SER A 53 19.48 20.19 -10.53
CA SER A 53 18.44 19.86 -9.55
C SER A 53 18.19 18.35 -9.52
N VAL A 54 17.95 17.82 -8.31
CA VAL A 54 17.48 16.44 -8.12
C VAL A 54 16.18 16.15 -8.90
N LYS A 55 15.36 17.19 -9.15
CA LYS A 55 14.13 17.11 -9.96
C LYS A 55 14.41 16.75 -11.43
N SER A 56 15.59 17.07 -11.96
CA SER A 56 15.97 16.73 -13.34
C SER A 56 16.15 15.22 -13.56
N CYS A 57 16.26 14.44 -12.48
CA CYS A 57 16.36 12.99 -12.49
C CYS A 57 15.36 12.36 -11.50
N GLU A 58 14.14 12.91 -11.42
CA GLU A 58 13.15 12.50 -10.42
C GLU A 58 12.64 11.07 -10.64
N ASP A 59 12.41 10.68 -11.89
CA ASP A 59 11.87 9.37 -12.25
C ASP A 59 12.93 8.26 -12.25
N LEU A 60 13.21 7.75 -11.04
CA LEU A 60 14.07 6.57 -10.85
C LEU A 60 13.39 5.25 -11.24
N SER A 61 12.17 5.25 -11.78
CA SER A 61 11.56 4.05 -12.39
C SER A 61 11.93 3.90 -13.86
N SER A 62 12.37 4.99 -14.51
CA SER A 62 12.79 5.00 -15.92
C SER A 62 14.13 4.31 -16.14
N ALA A 63 14.16 3.33 -17.04
CA ALA A 63 15.39 2.65 -17.46
C ALA A 63 16.39 3.63 -18.12
N SER A 64 15.90 4.66 -18.81
CA SER A 64 16.76 5.67 -19.43
C SER A 64 17.48 6.53 -18.38
N VAL A 65 16.77 6.95 -17.32
CA VAL A 65 17.37 7.72 -16.22
C VAL A 65 18.39 6.87 -15.48
N ARG A 66 18.05 5.62 -15.15
CA ARG A 66 18.99 4.69 -14.50
C ARG A 66 20.23 4.43 -15.33
N GLY A 67 20.06 4.17 -16.63
CA GLY A 67 21.17 3.96 -17.56
C GLY A 67 22.09 5.17 -17.65
N LYS A 68 21.54 6.39 -17.67
CA LYS A 68 22.33 7.64 -17.64
C LYS A 68 23.14 7.77 -16.35
N LEU A 69 22.52 7.52 -15.19
CA LEU A 69 23.21 7.59 -13.91
C LEU A 69 24.32 6.54 -13.82
N GLN A 70 24.04 5.31 -14.26
CA GLN A 70 25.01 4.22 -14.23
C GLN A 70 26.22 4.52 -15.13
N ALA A 71 25.98 4.93 -16.39
CA ALA A 71 27.03 5.26 -17.33
C ALA A 71 27.96 6.39 -16.82
N TYR A 72 27.42 7.34 -16.05
CA TYR A 72 28.24 8.37 -15.41
C TYR A 72 29.21 7.79 -14.37
N PHE A 73 28.73 6.93 -13.47
CA PHE A 73 29.58 6.33 -12.44
C PHE A 73 30.56 5.31 -13.01
N ASP A 74 30.15 4.55 -14.03
CA ASP A 74 31.03 3.62 -14.75
C ASP A 74 32.19 4.37 -15.44
N ALA A 75 31.92 5.55 -16.02
CA ALA A 75 32.95 6.37 -16.65
C ALA A 75 33.99 6.95 -15.67
N ILE A 76 33.62 7.13 -14.39
CA ILE A 76 34.56 7.56 -13.35
C ILE A 76 35.51 6.42 -12.95
N GLY A 77 35.05 5.17 -13.01
CA GLY A 77 35.86 3.97 -12.78
C GLY A 77 36.21 3.65 -11.31
N THR A 78 35.95 4.56 -10.36
CA THR A 78 36.18 4.31 -8.92
C THR A 78 34.93 3.79 -8.18
N PHE A 79 33.76 3.91 -8.79
CA PHE A 79 32.49 3.47 -8.20
C PHE A 79 32.21 2.00 -8.53
N PRO A 80 31.55 1.25 -7.65
CA PRO A 80 31.23 -0.15 -7.91
C PRO A 80 30.24 -0.29 -9.08
N PRO A 81 30.39 -1.35 -9.91
CA PRO A 81 29.51 -1.61 -11.03
C PRO A 81 28.09 -1.97 -10.57
N GLU A 82 27.11 -1.84 -11.47
CA GLU A 82 25.72 -2.21 -11.19
C GLU A 82 25.62 -3.66 -10.71
N ASN A 83 24.84 -3.88 -9.65
CA ASN A 83 24.64 -5.16 -8.98
C ASN A 83 25.84 -5.69 -8.20
N SER A 84 26.90 -4.91 -8.01
CA SER A 84 27.94 -5.25 -7.03
C SER A 84 27.35 -5.36 -5.61
N PRO A 85 27.83 -6.32 -4.79
CA PRO A 85 27.43 -6.41 -3.37
C PRO A 85 27.80 -5.14 -2.58
N ASP A 86 28.84 -4.43 -3.01
CA ASP A 86 29.36 -3.25 -2.29
C ASP A 86 28.61 -1.95 -2.60
N GLU A 87 27.70 -1.95 -3.60
CA GLU A 87 26.99 -0.73 -4.04
C GLU A 87 26.33 0.00 -2.87
N TYR A 88 25.61 -0.71 -2.01
CA TYR A 88 24.84 -0.07 -0.96
C TYR A 88 25.74 0.70 0.01
N ALA A 89 26.75 0.04 0.58
CA ALA A 89 27.66 0.66 1.53
C ALA A 89 28.45 1.80 0.87
N PHE A 90 29.01 1.56 -0.31
CA PHE A 90 29.84 2.53 -1.03
C PHE A 90 29.07 3.79 -1.39
N TYR A 91 27.90 3.65 -2.03
CA TYR A 91 27.11 4.82 -2.44
C TYR A 91 26.53 5.56 -1.24
N PHE A 92 26.21 4.86 -0.15
CA PHE A 92 25.70 5.51 1.06
C PHE A 92 26.79 6.35 1.74
N GLU A 93 27.99 5.80 1.89
CA GLU A 93 29.17 6.51 2.44
C GLU A 93 29.63 7.66 1.56
N SER A 94 29.62 7.46 0.25
CA SER A 94 29.94 8.52 -0.70
C SER A 94 28.95 9.67 -0.63
N THR A 95 27.66 9.38 -0.38
CA THR A 95 26.62 10.41 -0.26
C THR A 95 26.69 11.13 1.09
N TYR A 96 26.96 10.40 2.17
CA TYR A 96 27.03 10.94 3.54
C TYR A 96 28.23 10.31 4.27
N GLY A 97 29.31 11.08 4.39
CA GLY A 97 30.53 10.60 5.04
C GLY A 97 30.37 10.39 6.55
N ASP A 98 29.57 11.22 7.21
CA ASP A 98 29.34 11.13 8.65
C ASP A 98 28.33 10.02 9.00
N ALA A 99 28.64 9.23 10.03
CA ALA A 99 27.78 8.14 10.49
C ALA A 99 26.47 8.64 11.12
N ALA A 100 26.46 9.82 11.73
CA ALA A 100 25.27 10.47 12.28
C ALA A 100 24.33 10.98 11.19
N ASP A 101 24.85 11.43 10.06
CA ASP A 101 24.02 11.84 8.90
C ASP A 101 23.34 10.62 8.26
N ARG A 102 24.11 9.55 8.02
CA ARG A 102 23.57 8.26 7.57
C ARG A 102 22.47 7.77 8.50
N ARG A 103 22.71 7.89 9.81
CA ARG A 103 21.74 7.57 10.85
C ARG A 103 20.46 8.39 10.67
N ALA A 104 20.54 9.72 10.66
CA ALA A 104 19.39 10.61 10.50
C ALA A 104 18.57 10.35 9.22
N VAL A 105 19.24 9.96 8.12
CA VAL A 105 18.56 9.60 6.87
C VAL A 105 17.73 8.32 7.02
N ILE A 106 18.27 7.29 7.67
CA ILE A 106 17.53 6.04 7.90
C ILE A 106 16.38 6.26 8.88
N ASP A 107 16.59 7.02 9.95
CA ASP A 107 15.55 7.42 10.92
C ASP A 107 14.34 8.06 10.24
N LYS A 108 14.60 8.94 9.28
CA LYS A 108 13.54 9.60 8.52
C LYS A 108 12.67 8.62 7.74
N TYR A 109 13.25 7.55 7.20
CA TYR A 109 12.48 6.52 6.50
C TYR A 109 11.70 5.61 7.46
N VAL A 110 12.28 5.28 8.60
CA VAL A 110 11.65 4.38 9.58
C VAL A 110 10.54 5.08 10.38
N SER A 111 10.76 6.32 10.83
CA SER A 111 9.83 7.06 11.70
C SER A 111 8.45 7.35 11.07
N GLY A 112 8.36 7.42 9.75
CA GLY A 112 7.10 7.62 9.03
C GLY A 112 6.41 6.33 8.58
N ALA A 113 7.02 5.16 8.82
CA ALA A 113 6.51 3.89 8.35
C ALA A 113 5.45 3.31 9.29
N SER A 114 4.48 2.60 8.72
CA SER A 114 3.45 1.89 9.50
C SER A 114 3.32 0.45 9.00
N PRO A 115 3.06 -0.54 9.86
CA PRO A 115 3.01 -1.93 9.44
C PRO A 115 2.04 -2.19 8.28
N SER A 116 2.54 -2.85 7.23
CA SER A 116 1.74 -3.24 6.06
C SER A 116 0.76 -4.38 6.39
N PHE A 117 -0.06 -4.78 5.42
CA PHE A 117 -0.94 -5.95 5.58
C PHE A 117 -0.14 -7.22 5.89
N GLY A 118 0.98 -7.44 5.21
CA GLY A 118 1.83 -8.60 5.44
C GLY A 118 2.42 -8.65 6.85
N HIS A 119 2.78 -7.50 7.44
CA HIS A 119 3.27 -7.42 8.81
C HIS A 119 2.19 -7.83 9.84
N ARG A 120 0.94 -7.45 9.59
CA ARG A 120 -0.18 -7.84 10.46
C ARG A 120 -0.50 -9.33 10.33
N VAL A 121 -0.44 -9.89 9.11
CA VAL A 121 -0.63 -11.33 8.90
C VAL A 121 0.46 -12.13 9.59
N ILE A 122 1.75 -11.79 9.39
CA ILE A 122 2.84 -12.54 10.03
C ILE A 122 2.75 -12.46 11.57
N ALA A 123 2.29 -11.33 12.12
CA ALA A 123 2.00 -11.20 13.56
C ALA A 123 0.86 -12.12 14.03
N GLY A 124 -0.21 -12.28 13.24
CA GLY A 124 -1.23 -13.30 13.48
C GLY A 124 -0.65 -14.71 13.45
N LEU A 125 0.23 -15.02 12.49
CA LEU A 125 0.89 -16.32 12.38
C LEU A 125 1.86 -16.59 13.54
N LEU A 126 2.55 -15.57 14.06
CA LEU A 126 3.35 -15.65 15.29
C LEU A 126 2.46 -16.07 16.47
N ARG A 127 1.32 -15.39 16.65
CA ARG A 127 0.34 -15.67 17.72
C ARG A 127 -0.21 -17.09 17.66
N LEU A 128 -0.36 -17.64 16.45
CA LEU A 128 -0.83 -19.00 16.22
C LEU A 128 0.29 -20.06 16.26
N GLY A 129 1.55 -19.68 16.50
CA GLY A 129 2.68 -20.60 16.50
C GLY A 129 2.99 -21.19 15.11
N LYS A 130 2.55 -20.54 14.04
CA LYS A 130 2.77 -20.90 12.62
C LYS A 130 3.95 -20.16 11.99
N ALA A 131 4.56 -19.22 12.70
CA ALA A 131 5.76 -18.50 12.27
C ALA A 131 6.71 -18.31 13.47
N ARG A 132 7.03 -19.37 14.21
CA ARG A 132 7.66 -19.29 15.55
C ARG A 132 8.96 -18.51 15.62
N ILE A 133 9.73 -18.50 14.54
CA ILE A 133 11.04 -17.86 14.45
C ILE A 133 11.07 -16.95 13.22
N ILE A 134 11.46 -15.70 13.43
CA ILE A 134 11.72 -14.73 12.38
C ILE A 134 13.15 -14.22 12.54
N TRP A 135 13.92 -14.27 11.46
CA TRP A 135 15.20 -13.60 11.31
C TRP A 135 15.05 -12.41 10.37
N THR A 136 15.71 -11.31 10.68
CA THR A 136 15.69 -10.13 9.80
C THR A 136 17.00 -9.33 9.90
N PRO A 137 17.53 -8.84 8.77
CA PRO A 137 18.58 -7.82 8.75
C PRO A 137 18.01 -6.39 8.79
N ASN A 138 16.69 -6.23 8.85
CA ASN A 138 16.04 -4.91 8.84
C ASN A 138 16.23 -4.20 10.18
N PHE A 139 16.43 -2.89 10.11
CA PHE A 139 16.58 -2.03 11.30
C PHE A 139 15.24 -1.56 11.87
N ASP A 140 14.19 -1.54 11.04
CA ASP A 140 12.86 -1.11 11.45
C ASP A 140 12.25 -2.04 12.50
N ARG A 141 11.18 -1.58 13.16
CA ARG A 141 10.47 -2.30 14.23
C ARG A 141 9.11 -2.83 13.78
N LEU A 142 8.84 -2.89 12.47
CA LEU A 142 7.48 -3.14 11.97
C LEU A 142 6.96 -4.54 12.33
N ILE A 143 7.86 -5.52 12.41
CA ILE A 143 7.53 -6.90 12.82
C ILE A 143 7.23 -6.91 14.32
N GLU A 144 8.10 -6.30 15.13
CA GLU A 144 7.97 -6.22 16.59
C GLU A 144 6.69 -5.47 16.99
N ASP A 145 6.43 -4.31 16.39
CA ASP A 145 5.26 -3.49 16.69
C ASP A 145 3.96 -4.21 16.31
N SER A 146 3.98 -4.96 15.19
CA SER A 146 2.85 -5.80 14.79
C SER A 146 2.65 -6.97 15.74
N ALA A 147 3.74 -7.61 16.17
CA ALA A 147 3.69 -8.69 17.15
C ALA A 147 3.16 -8.19 18.49
N VAL A 148 3.70 -7.09 19.04
CA VAL A 148 3.24 -6.50 20.30
C VAL A 148 1.74 -6.20 20.25
N ARG A 149 1.25 -5.67 19.13
CA ARG A 149 -0.18 -5.44 18.94
C ARG A 149 -0.99 -6.73 18.93
N ALA A 150 -0.54 -7.76 18.20
CA ALA A 150 -1.24 -9.05 18.13
C ALA A 150 -1.26 -9.81 19.46
N PHE A 151 -0.22 -9.65 20.29
CA PHE A 151 -0.12 -10.30 21.60
C PHE A 151 -0.69 -9.46 22.77
N GLY A 152 -1.08 -8.21 22.51
CA GLY A 152 -1.55 -7.28 23.54
C GLY A 152 -0.46 -6.82 24.53
N GLY A 153 0.81 -6.91 24.13
CA GLY A 153 1.97 -6.56 24.96
C GLY A 153 3.26 -7.26 24.53
N THR A 154 4.37 -6.92 25.21
CA THR A 154 5.72 -7.44 24.91
C THR A 154 6.08 -8.73 25.65
N ALA A 155 5.35 -9.07 26.72
CA ALA A 155 5.75 -10.11 27.69
C ALA A 155 5.93 -11.52 27.12
N LYS A 156 5.42 -11.79 25.90
CA LYS A 156 5.48 -13.11 25.25
C LYS A 156 6.46 -13.16 24.07
N ILE A 157 7.09 -12.04 23.69
CA ILE A 157 7.91 -11.95 22.48
C ILE A 157 9.37 -11.91 22.89
N VAL A 158 10.17 -12.84 22.37
CA VAL A 158 11.63 -12.81 22.53
C VAL A 158 12.23 -12.04 21.36
N VAL A 159 12.93 -10.95 21.65
CA VAL A 159 13.72 -10.21 20.64
C VAL A 159 15.19 -10.41 20.99
N ALA A 160 15.93 -11.03 20.08
CA ALA A 160 17.38 -11.18 20.18
C ALA A 160 18.04 -10.26 19.15
N SER A 161 19.00 -9.46 19.60
CA SER A 161 19.76 -8.53 18.77
C SER A 161 21.25 -8.68 19.10
N LEU A 162 22.12 -7.86 18.50
CA LEU A 162 23.57 -7.91 18.76
C LEU A 162 23.88 -7.81 20.26
N ASP A 163 23.16 -6.95 21.00
CA ASP A 163 23.32 -6.79 22.45
C ASP A 163 22.80 -7.95 23.31
N SER A 164 22.17 -8.96 22.69
CA SER A 164 21.44 -10.03 23.37
C SER A 164 21.49 -11.35 22.59
N ALA A 165 22.61 -11.60 21.91
CA ALA A 165 22.77 -12.73 20.99
C ALA A 165 22.48 -14.09 21.65
N SER A 166 22.91 -14.29 22.90
CA SER A 166 22.68 -15.52 23.67
C SER A 166 21.19 -15.85 23.85
N LEU A 167 20.31 -14.84 23.93
CA LEU A 167 18.86 -15.03 24.08
C LEU A 167 18.25 -15.83 22.92
N ALA A 168 18.81 -15.73 21.71
CA ALA A 168 18.31 -16.48 20.56
C ALA A 168 18.47 -18.00 20.78
N ILE A 169 19.65 -18.43 21.23
CA ILE A 169 19.94 -19.85 21.47
C ILE A 169 19.13 -20.37 22.65
N GLU A 170 19.09 -19.63 23.77
CA GLU A 170 18.32 -19.97 24.95
C GLU A 170 16.83 -20.14 24.62
N ALA A 171 16.23 -19.16 23.95
CA ALA A 171 14.81 -19.20 23.59
C ALA A 171 14.49 -20.37 22.67
N MET A 172 15.36 -20.71 21.72
CA MET A 172 15.17 -21.89 20.89
C MET A 172 15.25 -23.20 21.68
N ASN A 173 16.19 -23.31 22.62
CA ASN A 173 16.37 -24.52 23.42
C ASN A 173 15.23 -24.73 24.43
N GLU A 174 14.70 -23.64 24.98
CA GLU A 174 13.59 -23.65 25.94
C GLU A 174 12.21 -23.67 25.26
N GLY A 175 12.15 -23.50 23.93
CA GLY A 175 10.91 -23.40 23.20
C GLY A 175 10.09 -22.14 23.51
N ARG A 176 10.76 -21.03 23.83
CA ARG A 176 10.13 -19.71 24.07
C ARG A 176 9.80 -19.02 22.75
N TRP A 177 8.54 -19.10 22.34
CA TRP A 177 8.04 -18.53 21.09
C TRP A 177 7.07 -17.36 21.33
N PRO A 178 7.01 -16.37 20.43
CA PRO A 178 7.85 -16.22 19.23
C PRO A 178 9.25 -15.65 19.50
N LEU A 179 10.22 -16.02 18.65
CA LEU A 179 11.57 -15.47 18.59
C LEU A 179 11.75 -14.58 17.35
N ILE A 180 12.22 -13.35 17.55
CA ILE A 180 12.59 -12.41 16.49
C ILE A 180 14.09 -12.08 16.65
N GLY A 181 14.91 -12.56 15.72
CA GLY A 181 16.36 -12.32 15.67
C GLY A 181 16.72 -11.19 14.68
N LYS A 182 17.32 -10.11 15.19
CA LYS A 182 17.75 -8.94 14.39
C LYS A 182 19.26 -8.95 14.15
N LEU A 183 19.66 -9.43 12.98
CA LEU A 183 21.07 -9.66 12.64
C LEU A 183 21.92 -8.38 12.68
N HIS A 184 21.38 -7.25 12.23
CA HIS A 184 22.10 -5.98 12.21
C HIS A 184 21.79 -5.07 13.41
N GLY A 185 21.01 -5.57 14.38
CA GLY A 185 20.58 -4.86 15.59
C GLY A 185 19.40 -3.90 15.41
N ASP A 186 19.07 -3.16 16.47
CA ASP A 186 18.11 -2.06 16.46
C ASP A 186 18.87 -0.72 16.37
N PHE A 187 18.36 0.19 15.58
CA PHE A 187 18.92 1.52 15.42
C PHE A 187 18.90 2.32 16.74
N GLN A 188 17.88 2.10 17.59
CA GLN A 188 17.75 2.79 18.86
C GLN A 188 18.77 2.33 19.92
N SER A 189 19.34 1.12 19.78
CA SER A 189 20.22 0.51 20.79
C SER A 189 21.71 0.81 20.61
N ARG A 190 22.15 1.46 19.51
CA ARG A 190 23.56 1.84 19.29
C ARG A 190 24.10 2.91 20.26
N ARG A 191 23.38 3.21 21.35
CA ARG A 191 23.75 4.25 22.32
C ARG A 191 24.20 3.74 23.68
N LEU A 192 24.41 2.44 23.88
CA LEU A 192 24.94 1.94 25.15
C LEU A 192 26.04 0.87 24.95
N LYS A 193 27.29 1.32 25.12
CA LYS A 193 28.39 0.56 25.75
C LYS A 193 28.97 -0.68 25.02
N ASN A 194 29.39 -0.62 23.76
CA ASN A 194 30.22 -1.71 23.22
C ASN A 194 31.41 -1.17 22.40
N THR A 195 32.58 -1.77 22.62
CA THR A 195 33.78 -1.60 21.79
C THR A 195 33.61 -2.31 20.45
N ALA A 196 34.45 -1.99 19.45
CA ALA A 196 34.37 -2.62 18.13
C ALA A 196 34.59 -4.15 18.17
N GLU A 197 35.34 -4.65 19.16
CA GLU A 197 35.63 -6.06 19.35
C GLU A 197 34.42 -6.82 19.91
N GLU A 198 33.77 -6.29 20.96
CA GLU A 198 32.54 -6.86 21.54
C GLU A 198 31.40 -6.94 20.51
N LEU A 199 31.23 -5.91 19.68
CA LEU A 199 30.25 -5.91 18.60
C LEU A 199 30.51 -7.00 17.55
N ARG A 200 31.79 -7.31 17.28
CA ARG A 200 32.17 -8.36 16.33
C ARG A 200 31.92 -9.75 16.93
N GLU A 201 32.21 -9.96 18.20
CA GLU A 201 31.93 -11.21 18.90
C GLU A 201 30.41 -11.49 18.96
N GLN A 202 29.62 -10.47 19.30
CA GLN A 202 28.16 -10.52 19.31
C GLN A 202 27.55 -10.86 17.94
N ASP A 203 28.10 -10.27 16.87
CA ASP A 203 27.70 -10.60 15.49
C ASP A 203 27.97 -12.06 15.15
N VAL A 204 29.14 -12.60 15.55
CA VAL A 204 29.47 -14.02 15.36
C VAL A 204 28.50 -14.93 16.12
N GLU A 205 28.18 -14.59 17.37
CA GLU A 205 27.27 -15.39 18.19
C GLU A 205 25.85 -15.42 17.60
N LEU A 206 25.34 -14.27 17.15
CA LEU A 206 24.00 -14.18 16.58
C LEU A 206 23.89 -14.93 15.24
N ARG A 207 24.95 -14.91 14.43
CA ARG A 207 25.02 -15.72 13.20
C ARG A 207 25.10 -17.20 13.50
N ARG A 208 25.84 -17.59 14.54
CA ARG A 208 25.85 -18.98 15.01
C ARG A 208 24.45 -19.42 15.44
N ALA A 209 23.69 -18.56 16.11
CA ALA A 209 22.29 -18.83 16.43
C ALA A 209 21.42 -19.03 15.17
N LEU A 210 21.63 -18.21 14.13
CA LEU A 210 20.98 -18.42 12.82
C LEU A 210 21.35 -19.79 12.23
N VAL A 211 22.64 -20.15 12.17
CA VAL A 211 23.10 -21.46 11.65
C VAL A 211 22.46 -22.62 12.43
N GLU A 212 22.45 -22.55 13.76
CA GLU A 212 21.83 -23.57 14.60
C GLU A 212 20.30 -23.64 14.45
N SER A 213 19.65 -22.52 14.09
CA SER A 213 18.23 -22.54 13.73
C SER A 213 18.00 -23.22 12.36
N CYS A 214 18.87 -22.98 11.39
CA CYS A 214 18.83 -23.62 10.07
C CYS A 214 19.02 -25.13 10.15
N LYS A 215 19.80 -25.64 11.11
CA LYS A 215 19.94 -27.09 11.35
C LYS A 215 18.67 -27.74 11.90
N ARG A 216 17.78 -26.98 12.53
CA ARG A 216 16.58 -27.49 13.23
C ARG A 216 15.28 -27.27 12.45
N TYR A 217 15.22 -26.26 11.59
CA TYR A 217 14.00 -25.82 10.93
C TYR A 217 14.21 -25.59 9.43
N GLY A 218 13.13 -25.69 8.64
CA GLY A 218 13.16 -25.19 7.26
C GLY A 218 13.09 -23.66 7.23
N LEU A 219 13.49 -23.04 6.13
CA LEU A 219 13.60 -21.59 6.00
C LEU A 219 12.80 -21.06 4.81
N ILE A 220 12.02 -20.02 5.06
CA ILE A 220 11.34 -19.22 4.04
C ILE A 220 12.01 -17.85 3.99
N VAL A 221 12.61 -17.50 2.85
CA VAL A 221 13.27 -16.21 2.63
C VAL A 221 12.39 -15.33 1.77
N VAL A 222 12.03 -14.13 2.25
CA VAL A 222 11.20 -13.17 1.50
C VAL A 222 11.76 -11.76 1.59
N GLY A 223 11.76 -11.05 0.46
CA GLY A 223 12.19 -9.65 0.41
C GLY A 223 13.68 -9.44 0.69
N TYR A 224 14.48 -10.50 0.67
CA TYR A 224 15.93 -10.45 0.81
C TYR A 224 16.61 -10.74 -0.52
N SER A 225 17.54 -9.90 -0.93
CA SER A 225 18.22 -10.01 -2.23
C SER A 225 19.39 -11.00 -2.22
N GLY A 226 19.94 -11.32 -1.05
CA GLY A 226 21.15 -12.14 -0.96
C GLY A 226 22.45 -11.40 -1.25
N ARG A 227 22.47 -10.06 -1.15
CA ARG A 227 23.68 -9.24 -1.35
C ARG A 227 24.63 -9.23 -0.14
N ASP A 228 24.12 -9.47 1.06
CA ASP A 228 24.95 -9.45 2.26
C ASP A 228 25.72 -10.77 2.35
N GLN A 229 27.01 -10.71 2.00
CA GLN A 229 27.90 -11.87 1.98
C GLN A 229 27.96 -12.56 3.34
N SER A 230 27.86 -11.77 4.39
CA SER A 230 28.04 -12.17 5.77
C SER A 230 26.86 -13.07 6.22
N VAL A 231 25.64 -12.69 5.83
CA VAL A 231 24.42 -13.50 5.98
C VAL A 231 24.43 -14.70 5.04
N MET A 232 24.81 -14.51 3.78
CA MET A 232 24.84 -15.60 2.78
C MET A 232 25.81 -16.72 3.16
N SER A 233 26.96 -16.38 3.75
CA SER A 233 27.90 -17.36 4.29
C SER A 233 27.28 -18.18 5.42
N ALA A 234 26.55 -17.57 6.36
CA ALA A 234 25.86 -18.29 7.43
C ALA A 234 24.77 -19.23 6.89
N LEU A 235 23.99 -18.77 5.89
CA LEU A 235 22.99 -19.61 5.24
C LEU A 235 23.62 -20.80 4.49
N ALA A 236 24.77 -20.58 3.86
CA ALA A 236 25.51 -21.62 3.13
C ALA A 236 26.20 -22.63 4.06
N GLU A 237 26.76 -22.17 5.19
CA GLU A 237 27.37 -23.03 6.22
C GLU A 237 26.42 -24.13 6.69
N SER A 238 25.15 -23.77 6.86
CA SER A 238 24.08 -24.69 7.25
C SER A 238 23.85 -25.83 6.24
N VAL A 239 24.15 -25.61 4.96
CA VAL A 239 24.08 -26.63 3.90
C VAL A 239 25.30 -27.55 3.94
N SER A 240 26.48 -26.97 4.11
CA SER A 240 27.76 -27.70 4.07
C SER A 240 27.89 -28.78 5.16
N ASP A 241 27.25 -28.59 6.31
CA ASP A 241 27.19 -29.59 7.38
C ASP A 241 26.25 -30.78 7.09
N GLY A 242 25.60 -30.80 5.92
CA GLY A 242 24.82 -31.93 5.39
C GLY A 242 23.48 -32.21 6.08
N ARG A 243 23.07 -31.37 7.04
CA ARG A 243 21.84 -31.57 7.86
C ARG A 243 20.97 -30.32 7.98
N GLY A 244 21.27 -29.25 7.24
CA GLY A 244 20.49 -28.02 7.25
C GLY A 244 19.11 -28.15 6.61
N TYR A 245 18.21 -27.27 7.03
CA TYR A 245 16.89 -27.04 6.46
C TYR A 245 16.00 -28.29 6.36
N PRO A 246 15.77 -29.04 7.46
CA PRO A 246 14.95 -30.25 7.43
C PRO A 246 13.50 -30.03 6.94
N GLY A 247 12.96 -28.80 7.06
CA GLY A 247 11.66 -28.42 6.52
C GLY A 247 11.65 -27.94 5.06
N GLY A 248 12.82 -27.80 4.44
CA GLY A 248 13.04 -27.21 3.12
C GLY A 248 13.61 -25.78 3.17
N LEU A 249 14.14 -25.31 2.04
CA LEU A 249 14.66 -23.96 1.84
C LEU A 249 13.90 -23.30 0.68
N PHE A 250 13.10 -22.28 0.97
CA PHE A 250 12.22 -21.63 0.01
C PHE A 250 12.59 -20.17 -0.15
N TRP A 251 13.08 -19.80 -1.32
CA TRP A 251 13.52 -18.43 -1.60
C TRP A 251 12.53 -17.71 -2.51
N PHE A 252 11.86 -16.71 -1.97
CA PHE A 252 10.90 -15.90 -2.71
C PHE A 252 11.58 -14.70 -3.38
N HIS A 253 11.33 -14.51 -4.67
CA HIS A 253 11.77 -13.35 -5.41
C HIS A 253 10.66 -12.83 -6.33
N ARG A 254 10.84 -11.58 -6.79
CA ARG A 254 9.95 -10.99 -7.78
C ARG A 254 10.37 -11.41 -9.19
N PRO A 255 9.45 -11.73 -10.11
CA PRO A 255 9.80 -12.13 -11.47
C PRO A 255 10.70 -11.15 -12.22
N GLN A 256 10.54 -9.85 -11.94
CA GLN A 256 11.30 -8.75 -12.55
C GLN A 256 12.68 -8.52 -11.93
N ASP A 257 12.99 -9.12 -10.78
CA ASP A 257 14.27 -8.94 -10.11
C ASP A 257 15.20 -10.12 -10.44
N PRO A 258 16.45 -9.85 -10.86
CA PRO A 258 17.42 -10.92 -11.10
C PRO A 258 17.82 -11.59 -9.78
N LEU A 259 18.00 -12.91 -9.84
CA LEU A 259 18.56 -13.68 -8.74
C LEU A 259 20.07 -13.50 -8.69
N PHE A 260 20.60 -13.17 -7.52
CA PHE A 260 22.04 -13.07 -7.32
C PHE A 260 22.70 -14.45 -7.42
N GLU A 261 23.94 -14.48 -7.90
CA GLU A 261 24.70 -15.73 -8.08
C GLU A 261 24.84 -16.50 -6.77
N GLY A 262 25.11 -15.81 -5.65
CA GLY A 262 25.20 -16.42 -4.32
C GLY A 262 23.93 -17.17 -3.93
N VAL A 263 22.75 -16.63 -4.25
CA VAL A 263 21.46 -17.29 -3.99
C VAL A 263 21.29 -18.52 -4.89
N SER A 264 21.61 -18.38 -6.17
CA SER A 264 21.54 -19.48 -7.13
C SER A 264 22.45 -20.64 -6.73
N SER A 265 23.66 -20.33 -6.27
CA SER A 265 24.64 -21.30 -5.77
C SER A 265 24.19 -21.97 -4.47
N LEU A 266 23.64 -21.20 -3.52
CA LEU A 266 23.07 -21.73 -2.28
C LEU A 266 21.95 -22.75 -2.56
N ILE A 267 20.98 -22.39 -3.41
CA ILE A 267 19.85 -23.27 -3.72
C ILE A 267 20.30 -24.52 -4.48
N LYS A 268 21.21 -24.39 -5.45
CA LYS A 268 21.78 -25.55 -6.17
C LYS A 268 22.54 -26.48 -5.23
N ASN A 269 23.38 -25.93 -4.35
CA ASN A 269 24.14 -26.70 -3.38
C ASN A 269 23.18 -27.46 -2.44
N ALA A 270 22.20 -26.77 -1.86
CA ALA A 270 21.21 -27.39 -0.98
C ALA A 270 20.42 -28.52 -1.69
N ALA A 271 20.00 -28.29 -2.93
CA ALA A 271 19.33 -29.33 -3.72
C ALA A 271 20.23 -30.56 -3.95
N SER A 272 21.53 -30.34 -4.19
CA SER A 272 22.51 -31.43 -4.40
C SER A 272 22.76 -32.29 -3.15
N THR A 273 22.56 -31.71 -1.95
CA THR A 273 22.65 -32.43 -0.68
C THR A 273 21.32 -33.06 -0.24
N GLY A 274 20.31 -33.08 -1.11
CA GLY A 274 19.00 -33.69 -0.85
C GLY A 274 18.01 -32.80 -0.09
N ILE A 275 18.32 -31.53 0.13
CA ILE A 275 17.41 -30.57 0.76
C ILE A 275 16.36 -30.15 -0.27
N GLN A 276 15.10 -30.05 0.15
CA GLN A 276 14.03 -29.51 -0.68
C GLN A 276 14.20 -27.99 -0.83
N ALA A 277 15.05 -27.58 -1.77
CA ALA A 277 15.44 -26.19 -2.00
C ALA A 277 14.81 -25.65 -3.29
N HIS A 278 14.07 -24.55 -3.20
CA HIS A 278 13.34 -23.98 -4.33
C HIS A 278 13.39 -22.47 -4.34
N VAL A 279 13.53 -21.92 -5.54
CA VAL A 279 13.21 -20.53 -5.83
C VAL A 279 11.74 -20.44 -6.24
N ILE A 280 11.01 -19.49 -5.69
CA ILE A 280 9.57 -19.32 -5.91
C ILE A 280 9.29 -17.85 -6.26
N GLU A 281 8.52 -17.64 -7.33
CA GLU A 281 8.13 -16.31 -7.77
C GLU A 281 6.93 -15.78 -6.98
N VAL A 282 7.00 -14.53 -6.55
CA VAL A 282 5.88 -13.78 -5.93
C VAL A 282 5.99 -12.30 -6.24
N GLN A 283 4.87 -11.58 -6.43
CA GLN A 283 4.93 -10.15 -6.70
C GLN A 283 5.31 -9.34 -5.45
N THR A 284 4.67 -9.63 -4.31
CA THR A 284 4.87 -8.86 -3.08
C THR A 284 4.76 -9.73 -1.83
N PHE A 285 5.38 -9.27 -0.74
CA PHE A 285 5.23 -9.86 0.58
C PHE A 285 3.76 -9.87 1.06
N ASP A 286 3.04 -8.76 0.88
CA ASP A 286 1.63 -8.64 1.27
C ASP A 286 0.74 -9.65 0.52
N GLU A 287 1.06 -9.96 -0.74
CA GLU A 287 0.33 -10.97 -1.52
C GLU A 287 0.58 -12.39 -1.00
N LEU A 288 1.84 -12.78 -0.79
CA LEU A 288 2.17 -14.07 -0.17
C LEU A 288 1.43 -14.25 1.14
N MET A 289 1.49 -13.23 2.01
CA MET A 289 0.80 -13.25 3.29
C MET A 289 -0.73 -13.41 3.12
N GLY A 290 -1.33 -12.71 2.16
CA GLY A 290 -2.75 -12.83 1.87
C GLY A 290 -3.17 -14.20 1.36
N ASP A 291 -2.35 -14.83 0.51
CA ASP A 291 -2.62 -16.18 0.02
C ASP A 291 -2.45 -17.23 1.13
N LEU A 292 -1.41 -17.13 1.96
CA LEU A 292 -1.23 -18.03 3.10
C LEU A 292 -2.37 -17.93 4.12
N LEU A 293 -2.87 -16.71 4.35
CA LEU A 293 -4.03 -16.48 5.20
C LEU A 293 -5.27 -17.18 4.65
N ARG A 294 -5.51 -17.08 3.34
CA ARG A 294 -6.65 -17.73 2.66
C ARG A 294 -6.59 -19.26 2.66
N GLN A 295 -5.41 -19.84 2.83
CA GLN A 295 -5.19 -21.29 2.87
C GLN A 295 -5.22 -21.85 4.30
N SER A 296 -5.45 -21.01 5.30
CA SER A 296 -5.47 -21.40 6.71
C SER A 296 -6.90 -21.38 7.24
N ASP A 297 -7.53 -22.55 7.32
CA ASP A 297 -8.94 -22.69 7.74
C ASP A 297 -9.15 -22.60 9.26
N ASP A 298 -8.07 -22.60 10.04
CA ASP A 298 -8.04 -22.67 11.49
C ASP A 298 -7.71 -21.33 12.18
N ILE A 299 -7.78 -20.21 11.44
CA ILE A 299 -7.50 -18.88 12.00
C ILE A 299 -8.75 -18.35 12.73
N PRO A 300 -8.66 -18.07 14.04
CA PRO A 300 -9.79 -17.53 14.80
C PRO A 300 -10.25 -16.17 14.25
N SER A 301 -11.57 -15.93 14.27
CA SER A 301 -12.18 -14.68 13.79
C SER A 301 -11.62 -13.42 14.46
N GLY A 302 -11.24 -13.51 15.74
CA GLY A 302 -10.59 -12.42 16.47
C GLY A 302 -9.20 -12.05 15.93
N VAL A 303 -8.45 -13.00 15.37
CA VAL A 303 -7.16 -12.72 14.71
C VAL A 303 -7.39 -12.10 13.33
N LEU A 304 -8.41 -12.57 12.59
CA LEU A 304 -8.77 -12.01 11.28
C LEU A 304 -9.21 -10.54 11.38
N SER A 305 -9.98 -10.17 12.42
CA SER A 305 -10.41 -8.78 12.63
C SER A 305 -9.25 -7.84 12.96
N GLU A 306 -8.22 -8.32 13.67
CA GLU A 306 -6.99 -7.57 13.96
C GLU A 306 -6.10 -7.36 12.71
N ILE A 307 -6.09 -8.33 11.79
CA ILE A 307 -5.33 -8.27 10.52
C ILE A 307 -5.95 -7.24 9.55
N GLY A 308 -7.29 -7.19 9.47
CA GLY A 308 -8.02 -6.29 8.58
C GLY A 308 -7.99 -6.69 7.10
N GLU A 309 -8.45 -5.82 6.21
CA GLU A 309 -8.53 -6.12 4.76
C GLU A 309 -7.18 -5.96 4.03
N SER A 310 -6.98 -6.80 3.00
CA SER A 310 -5.81 -6.72 2.11
C SER A 310 -5.97 -5.58 1.10
N ALA A 311 -4.86 -4.91 0.76
CA ALA A 311 -4.85 -3.95 -0.34
C ALA A 311 -5.07 -4.67 -1.69
N SER A 312 -5.72 -3.98 -2.64
CA SER A 312 -6.06 -4.54 -3.95
C SER A 312 -4.82 -4.99 -4.74
N ARG A 313 -4.89 -6.19 -5.35
CA ARG A 313 -3.83 -6.78 -6.20
C ARG A 313 -3.37 -5.80 -7.29
N LEU A 314 -2.05 -5.62 -7.44
CA LEU A 314 -1.42 -5.00 -8.61
C LEU A 314 -0.99 -6.12 -9.56
N THR A 315 -1.60 -6.21 -10.73
CA THR A 315 -1.12 -7.06 -11.83
C THR A 315 -0.49 -6.20 -12.91
N ASP A 316 0.77 -6.47 -13.26
CA ASP A 316 1.51 -5.86 -14.39
C ASP A 316 1.19 -6.53 -15.74
N ILE A 317 0.09 -7.28 -15.82
CA ILE A 317 -0.38 -7.82 -17.10
C ILE A 317 -0.82 -6.62 -17.94
N SER A 318 -0.05 -6.30 -18.98
CA SER A 318 -0.53 -5.45 -20.06
C SER A 318 -1.85 -6.05 -20.55
N PRO A 319 -2.97 -5.31 -20.45
CA PRO A 319 -4.25 -5.86 -20.87
C PRO A 319 -4.14 -6.24 -22.34
N GLU A 320 -4.67 -7.41 -22.69
CA GLU A 320 -4.87 -7.75 -24.10
C GLU A 320 -5.64 -6.60 -24.80
N PRO A 321 -5.37 -6.34 -26.08
CA PRO A 321 -6.13 -5.36 -26.83
C PRO A 321 -7.64 -5.67 -26.73
N PRO A 322 -8.52 -4.64 -26.73
CA PRO A 322 -9.94 -4.84 -26.56
C PRO A 322 -10.49 -5.87 -27.56
N GLY A 323 -11.19 -6.88 -27.05
CA GLY A 323 -11.86 -7.88 -27.87
C GLY A 323 -12.88 -7.28 -28.84
N LYS A 324 -13.29 -8.06 -29.84
CA LYS A 324 -14.29 -7.61 -30.84
C LYS A 324 -15.57 -8.43 -30.82
N THR A 325 -15.60 -9.54 -30.07
CA THR A 325 -16.69 -10.51 -30.12
C THR A 325 -17.58 -10.46 -28.88
N TRP A 326 -18.81 -10.95 -29.04
CA TRP A 326 -19.75 -11.20 -27.95
C TRP A 326 -19.34 -12.46 -27.16
N PRO A 327 -19.70 -12.57 -25.87
CA PRO A 327 -20.51 -11.62 -25.09
C PRO A 327 -19.73 -10.39 -24.63
N VAL A 328 -20.45 -9.28 -24.44
CA VAL A 328 -19.94 -8.04 -23.84
C VAL A 328 -20.22 -8.07 -22.35
N ILE A 329 -19.20 -7.82 -21.53
CA ILE A 329 -19.38 -7.65 -20.08
C ILE A 329 -19.50 -6.17 -19.80
N ARG A 330 -20.67 -5.73 -19.34
CA ARG A 330 -20.90 -4.36 -18.88
C ARG A 330 -20.28 -4.17 -17.51
N MET A 331 -19.60 -3.04 -17.30
CA MET A 331 -18.99 -2.67 -16.03
C MET A 331 -19.74 -1.49 -15.40
N ASN A 332 -19.70 -1.40 -14.08
CA ASN A 332 -20.29 -0.29 -13.33
C ASN A 332 -19.32 0.89 -13.25
N ALA A 333 -18.89 1.38 -14.40
CA ALA A 333 -17.90 2.44 -14.51
C ALA A 333 -18.27 3.45 -15.62
N LEU A 334 -18.12 4.75 -15.36
CA LEU A 334 -18.23 5.81 -16.36
C LEU A 334 -16.86 6.45 -16.59
N GLN A 335 -16.51 6.75 -17.83
CA GLN A 335 -15.28 7.47 -18.11
C GLN A 335 -15.46 8.96 -17.79
N LEU A 336 -14.51 9.56 -17.08
CA LEU A 336 -14.39 11.01 -17.00
C LEU A 336 -13.66 11.48 -18.27
N LEU A 337 -14.42 12.12 -19.16
CA LEU A 337 -13.91 12.72 -20.40
C LEU A 337 -13.15 14.01 -20.11
N GLU A 338 -13.65 14.77 -19.14
CA GLU A 338 -13.00 15.96 -18.61
C GLU A 338 -12.95 15.88 -17.07
N TRP A 339 -11.83 16.32 -16.51
CA TRP A 339 -11.57 16.40 -15.08
C TRP A 339 -10.55 17.52 -14.83
N PRO A 340 -10.49 18.10 -13.62
CA PRO A 340 -9.67 19.28 -13.38
C PRO A 340 -8.18 18.92 -13.29
N SER A 341 -7.42 19.34 -14.29
CA SER A 341 -5.97 19.13 -14.41
C SER A 341 -5.14 20.28 -13.82
N VAL A 342 -5.77 21.32 -13.31
CA VAL A 342 -5.11 22.48 -12.70
C VAL A 342 -5.91 22.92 -11.48
N CYS A 343 -5.21 23.23 -10.38
CA CYS A 343 -5.78 23.79 -9.15
C CYS A 343 -4.96 25.01 -8.68
N ARG A 344 -5.45 25.76 -7.70
CA ARG A 344 -4.65 26.81 -7.05
C ARG A 344 -3.65 26.22 -6.08
N ARG A 345 -2.47 26.82 -6.03
CA ARG A 345 -1.44 26.55 -5.03
C ARG A 345 -1.26 27.77 -4.15
N VAL A 346 -1.44 27.57 -2.85
CA VAL A 346 -1.23 28.60 -1.84
C VAL A 346 -0.06 28.18 -0.96
N GLU A 347 0.97 29.01 -0.92
CA GLU A 347 2.01 28.93 0.09
C GLU A 347 1.71 29.95 1.18
N CYS A 348 1.63 29.49 2.42
CA CYS A 348 1.41 30.34 3.58
C CYS A 348 1.96 29.63 4.83
N THR A 349 1.99 30.32 5.97
CA THR A 349 2.61 29.82 7.22
C THR A 349 1.73 28.83 7.99
N ILE A 350 0.63 28.35 7.41
CA ILE A 350 -0.25 27.37 8.06
C ILE A 350 0.42 26.00 8.16
N GLY A 351 0.15 25.29 9.26
CA GLY A 351 0.76 24.00 9.56
C GLY A 351 0.11 22.84 8.82
N GLY A 352 -0.36 21.86 9.60
CA GLY A 352 -0.78 20.54 9.10
C GLY A 352 -2.14 20.50 8.43
N ALA A 353 -2.48 19.34 7.85
CA ALA A 353 -3.75 19.12 7.13
C ALA A 353 -5.02 19.34 7.99
N LYS A 354 -4.93 19.22 9.32
CA LYS A 354 -6.05 19.50 10.24
C LYS A 354 -6.36 20.99 10.30
N GLU A 355 -5.33 21.83 10.40
CA GLU A 355 -5.46 23.30 10.42
C GLU A 355 -5.95 23.83 9.09
N VAL A 356 -5.42 23.29 7.99
CA VAL A 356 -5.87 23.64 6.62
C VAL A 356 -7.36 23.37 6.43
N ARG A 357 -7.86 22.21 6.90
CA ARG A 357 -9.29 21.90 6.86
C ARG A 357 -10.12 22.82 7.74
N ALA A 358 -9.63 23.17 8.93
CA ALA A 358 -10.33 24.09 9.83
C ALA A 358 -10.41 25.52 9.28
N ALA A 359 -9.36 25.99 8.60
CA ALA A 359 -9.35 27.28 7.92
C ALA A 359 -10.31 27.30 6.72
N ALA A 360 -10.27 26.26 5.88
CA ALA A 360 -11.15 26.14 4.72
C ALA A 360 -12.63 25.97 5.06
N ALA A 361 -12.98 25.44 6.24
CA ALA A 361 -14.38 25.32 6.66
C ALA A 361 -15.12 26.67 6.77
N LYS A 362 -14.40 27.79 6.76
CA LYS A 362 -14.96 29.16 6.82
C LYS A 362 -15.15 29.82 5.46
N ALA A 363 -14.79 29.14 4.38
CA ALA A 363 -14.82 29.66 3.02
C ALA A 363 -15.38 28.61 2.06
N ASP A 364 -15.87 29.08 0.91
CA ASP A 364 -16.44 28.18 -0.09
C ASP A 364 -15.35 27.58 -0.99
N VAL A 365 -14.53 26.68 -0.43
CA VAL A 365 -13.36 26.10 -1.09
C VAL A 365 -13.17 24.62 -0.77
N ILE A 366 -12.50 23.90 -1.67
CA ILE A 366 -12.01 22.53 -1.43
C ILE A 366 -10.50 22.56 -1.40
N VAL A 367 -9.89 22.01 -0.34
CA VAL A 367 -8.45 22.14 -0.12
C VAL A 367 -7.78 20.83 0.29
N GLY A 368 -6.49 20.72 -0.02
CA GLY A 368 -5.63 19.62 0.39
C GLY A 368 -4.22 20.10 0.71
N ARG A 369 -3.61 19.61 1.80
CA ARG A 369 -2.25 19.99 2.20
C ARG A 369 -1.21 19.07 1.56
N ARG A 370 -0.20 19.65 0.92
CA ARG A 370 0.96 18.96 0.33
C ARG A 370 2.27 19.68 0.72
N ASN A 371 3.40 19.02 0.50
CA ASN A 371 4.74 19.61 0.72
C ASN A 371 4.96 20.89 -0.09
N VAL A 372 4.36 20.99 -1.28
CA VAL A 372 4.48 22.17 -2.17
C VAL A 372 3.54 23.32 -1.81
N GLY A 373 2.72 23.19 -0.76
CA GLY A 373 1.71 24.16 -0.38
C GLY A 373 0.32 23.55 -0.16
N ILE A 374 -0.70 24.40 -0.19
CA ILE A 374 -2.10 24.01 -0.14
C ILE A 374 -2.62 24.01 -1.57
N LEU A 375 -3.20 22.89 -1.99
CA LEU A 375 -3.91 22.78 -3.24
C LEU A 375 -5.38 23.15 -3.01
N ALA A 376 -5.95 23.99 -3.86
CA ALA A 376 -7.30 24.51 -3.66
C ALA A 376 -8.11 24.58 -4.97
N PHE A 377 -9.40 24.25 -4.87
CA PHE A 377 -10.43 24.58 -5.84
C PHE A 377 -11.40 25.59 -5.22
N GLY A 378 -11.82 26.58 -6.01
CA GLY A 378 -12.67 27.69 -5.58
C GLY A 378 -12.27 29.01 -6.25
N SER A 379 -13.00 30.08 -5.96
CA SER A 379 -12.65 31.42 -6.41
C SER A 379 -11.40 31.92 -5.69
N ASP A 380 -10.60 32.75 -6.35
CA ASP A 380 -9.38 33.31 -5.75
C ASP A 380 -9.69 34.15 -4.50
N GLU A 381 -10.85 34.81 -4.48
CA GLU A 381 -11.35 35.57 -3.34
C GLU A 381 -11.59 34.67 -2.12
N GLU A 382 -12.34 33.57 -2.28
CA GLU A 382 -12.65 32.66 -1.18
C GLU A 382 -11.40 31.90 -0.71
N VAL A 383 -10.48 31.53 -1.61
CA VAL A 383 -9.20 30.91 -1.25
C VAL A 383 -8.34 31.90 -0.44
N ARG A 384 -8.26 33.18 -0.85
CA ARG A 384 -7.50 34.19 -0.08
C ARG A 384 -8.14 34.48 1.27
N LYS A 385 -9.46 34.55 1.32
CA LYS A 385 -10.24 34.73 2.56
C LYS A 385 -9.95 33.59 3.55
N ALA A 386 -9.97 32.34 3.08
CA ALA A 386 -9.69 31.15 3.90
C ALA A 386 -8.31 31.20 4.59
N PHE A 387 -7.30 31.74 3.90
CA PHE A 387 -5.91 31.72 4.36
C PHE A 387 -5.34 33.10 4.74
N SER A 388 -6.19 34.12 4.84
CA SER A 388 -5.80 35.50 5.15
C SER A 388 -5.05 35.64 6.48
N SER A 389 -5.41 34.86 7.50
CA SER A 389 -4.74 34.84 8.81
C SER A 389 -3.33 34.24 8.81
N PHE A 390 -2.88 33.62 7.70
CA PHE A 390 -1.68 32.77 7.68
C PHE A 390 -0.55 33.29 6.78
N LYS A 391 -0.49 34.60 6.50
CA LYS A 391 0.56 35.24 5.66
C LYS A 391 0.88 34.46 4.38
N ILE A 392 0.11 34.73 3.32
CA ILE A 392 0.31 34.12 2.01
C ILE A 392 1.61 34.64 1.38
N THR A 393 2.54 33.73 1.05
CA THR A 393 3.83 34.01 0.39
C THR A 393 3.84 33.62 -1.08
N GLY A 394 2.94 32.73 -1.50
CA GLY A 394 2.82 32.28 -2.88
C GLY A 394 1.37 31.98 -3.24
N PHE A 395 0.97 32.35 -4.46
CA PHE A 395 -0.38 32.15 -4.97
C PHE A 395 -0.33 31.97 -6.49
N ASP A 396 -0.29 30.73 -6.96
CA ASP A 396 -0.10 30.37 -8.36
C ASP A 396 -0.94 29.15 -8.76
N PHE A 397 -0.75 28.65 -9.97
CA PHE A 397 -1.43 27.46 -10.47
C PHE A 397 -0.55 26.22 -10.30
N HIS A 398 -1.17 25.10 -9.90
CA HIS A 398 -0.53 23.80 -9.83
C HIS A 398 -1.19 22.83 -10.81
N SER A 399 -0.38 22.25 -11.70
CA SER A 399 -0.83 21.20 -12.60
C SER A 399 -0.93 19.86 -11.87
N ILE A 400 -2.04 19.16 -12.09
CA ILE A 400 -2.32 17.82 -11.60
C ILE A 400 -2.00 16.83 -12.73
N GLU A 401 -0.90 16.11 -12.58
CA GLU A 401 -0.46 15.10 -13.54
C GLU A 401 -1.27 13.81 -13.41
N ALA A 402 -1.79 13.30 -14.52
CA ALA A 402 -2.60 12.08 -14.56
C ALA A 402 -1.86 10.84 -14.02
N SER A 403 -0.54 10.76 -14.22
CA SER A 403 0.31 9.67 -13.72
C SER A 403 0.27 9.53 -12.19
N ARG A 404 0.15 10.65 -11.47
CA ARG A 404 0.09 10.69 -9.99
C ARG A 404 -1.24 10.20 -9.44
N LEU A 405 -2.29 10.24 -10.25
CA LEU A 405 -3.63 9.75 -9.89
C LEU A 405 -3.72 8.22 -9.90
N ARG A 406 -2.67 7.49 -10.33
CA ARG A 406 -2.56 6.03 -10.21
C ARG A 406 -2.60 5.55 -8.75
N TYR A 407 -2.13 6.39 -7.84
CA TYR A 407 -2.01 6.11 -6.42
C TYR A 407 -2.89 7.06 -5.60
N GLU A 408 -3.18 6.66 -4.37
CA GLU A 408 -3.88 7.53 -3.43
C GLU A 408 -3.01 8.76 -3.12
N SER A 409 -3.56 9.95 -3.36
CA SER A 409 -2.83 11.21 -3.28
C SER A 409 -3.77 12.34 -2.84
N VAL A 410 -3.19 13.44 -2.39
CA VAL A 410 -3.94 14.64 -1.98
C VAL A 410 -4.71 15.21 -3.17
N GLU A 411 -4.10 15.21 -4.36
CA GLU A 411 -4.71 15.61 -5.62
C GLU A 411 -5.95 14.77 -5.94
N LEU A 412 -5.84 13.43 -5.85
CA LEU A 412 -6.99 12.55 -6.07
C LEU A 412 -8.08 12.75 -5.01
N GLY A 413 -7.69 13.05 -3.77
CA GLY A 413 -8.60 13.41 -2.69
C GLY A 413 -9.43 14.65 -3.01
N ILE A 414 -8.78 15.77 -3.33
CA ILE A 414 -9.50 17.02 -3.68
C ILE A 414 -10.35 16.89 -4.95
N ILE A 415 -9.94 16.04 -5.91
CA ILE A 415 -10.74 15.72 -7.10
C ILE A 415 -12.03 14.99 -6.71
N ARG A 416 -11.95 14.01 -5.81
CA ARG A 416 -13.13 13.27 -5.32
C ARG A 416 -14.06 14.19 -4.53
N ASP A 417 -13.50 15.02 -3.67
CA ASP A 417 -14.24 16.01 -2.90
C ASP A 417 -14.99 16.98 -3.83
N ALA A 418 -14.30 17.45 -4.88
CA ALA A 418 -14.87 18.34 -5.89
C ALA A 418 -15.95 17.67 -6.74
N PHE A 419 -15.76 16.41 -7.12
CA PHE A 419 -16.76 15.65 -7.84
C PHE A 419 -18.04 15.46 -7.03
N ALA A 420 -17.91 15.06 -5.76
CA ALA A 420 -19.07 14.88 -4.88
C ALA A 420 -19.86 16.19 -4.73
N ARG A 421 -19.16 17.30 -4.48
CA ARG A 421 -19.77 18.63 -4.44
C ARG A 421 -20.49 18.97 -5.75
N CYS A 422 -19.81 18.80 -6.87
CA CYS A 422 -20.33 19.05 -8.21
C CYS A 422 -21.65 18.30 -8.46
N VAL A 423 -21.71 17.00 -8.15
CA VAL A 423 -22.95 16.21 -8.30
C VAL A 423 -24.06 16.71 -7.38
N THR A 424 -23.77 16.96 -6.10
CA THR A 424 -24.79 17.39 -5.12
C THR A 424 -25.28 18.83 -5.28
N ARG A 425 -24.53 19.67 -5.99
CA ARG A 425 -24.92 21.05 -6.32
C ARG A 425 -26.04 21.08 -7.35
N HIS A 426 -25.93 20.24 -8.38
CA HIS A 426 -26.85 20.22 -9.50
C HIS A 426 -28.01 19.25 -9.32
N ARG A 427 -28.01 18.45 -8.24
CA ARG A 427 -28.94 17.32 -8.07
C ARG A 427 -29.46 17.20 -6.64
N PRO A 428 -30.66 16.62 -6.44
CA PRO A 428 -31.28 16.38 -5.14
C PRO A 428 -30.60 15.26 -4.31
N LEU A 429 -29.27 15.27 -4.25
CA LEU A 429 -28.45 14.27 -3.57
C LEU A 429 -27.66 14.91 -2.43
N PHE A 430 -27.50 14.19 -1.32
CA PHE A 430 -26.49 14.49 -0.31
C PHE A 430 -25.23 13.65 -0.55
N ALA A 431 -24.10 14.10 -0.04
CA ALA A 431 -22.83 13.38 -0.11
C ALA A 431 -22.29 13.09 1.29
N GLN A 432 -21.88 11.85 1.53
CA GLN A 432 -21.14 11.45 2.73
C GLN A 432 -19.83 10.80 2.34
N ARG A 433 -18.71 11.32 2.85
CA ARG A 433 -17.38 10.75 2.61
C ARG A 433 -17.16 9.53 3.50
N ARG A 434 -16.69 8.43 2.93
CA ARG A 434 -16.21 7.23 3.64
C ARG A 434 -14.83 6.86 3.11
N GLY A 435 -13.78 7.32 3.79
CA GLY A 435 -12.39 7.12 3.36
C GLY A 435 -12.12 7.71 1.96
N SER A 436 -11.80 6.83 1.01
CA SER A 436 -11.53 7.14 -0.40
C SER A 436 -12.76 7.10 -1.31
N GLN A 437 -13.94 6.85 -0.74
CA GLN A 437 -15.22 6.74 -1.45
C GLN A 437 -16.22 7.79 -0.97
N TYR A 438 -17.25 8.00 -1.79
CA TYR A 438 -18.40 8.82 -1.46
C TYR A 438 -19.67 7.99 -1.55
N ILE A 439 -20.59 8.21 -0.61
CA ILE A 439 -21.98 7.78 -0.72
C ILE A 439 -22.78 8.99 -1.15
N LEU A 440 -23.44 8.88 -2.30
CA LEU A 440 -24.37 9.89 -2.80
C LEU A 440 -25.78 9.36 -2.63
N GLY A 441 -26.57 9.99 -1.77
CA GLY A 441 -27.92 9.52 -1.43
C GLY A 441 -29.00 10.52 -1.75
N VAL A 442 -30.20 10.03 -2.02
CA VAL A 442 -31.37 10.89 -2.27
C VAL A 442 -31.72 11.67 -1.00
N LYS A 443 -31.83 13.00 -1.10
CA LYS A 443 -32.26 13.85 0.02
C LYS A 443 -33.71 13.50 0.41
N GLN A 444 -33.99 13.55 1.71
CA GLN A 444 -35.36 13.41 2.22
C GLN A 444 -36.25 14.53 1.66
N ASP A 445 -37.55 14.25 1.54
CA ASP A 445 -38.59 15.23 1.17
C ASP A 445 -38.35 15.97 -0.16
N THR A 446 -37.56 15.38 -1.06
CA THR A 446 -37.21 15.99 -2.35
C THR A 446 -37.89 15.26 -3.49
N SER A 447 -38.89 15.90 -4.10
CA SER A 447 -39.46 15.46 -5.39
C SER A 447 -38.73 16.18 -6.52
N SER A 448 -38.09 15.43 -7.42
CA SER A 448 -37.41 15.97 -8.59
C SER A 448 -37.66 15.07 -9.79
N PRO A 449 -38.00 15.64 -10.98
CA PRO A 449 -38.18 14.87 -12.20
C PRO A 449 -36.99 13.98 -12.57
N GLU A 450 -35.77 14.38 -12.17
CA GLU A 450 -34.54 13.61 -12.42
C GLU A 450 -34.51 12.26 -11.68
N LEU A 451 -35.24 12.16 -10.56
CA LEU A 451 -35.30 10.96 -9.74
C LEU A 451 -36.50 10.05 -10.07
N ASN A 452 -37.47 10.53 -10.86
CA ASN A 452 -38.65 9.74 -11.27
C ASN A 452 -38.28 8.36 -11.85
N PRO A 453 -37.26 8.23 -12.73
CA PRO A 453 -36.88 6.91 -13.25
C PRO A 453 -36.31 5.98 -12.17
N LEU A 454 -35.72 6.52 -11.11
CA LEU A 454 -35.21 5.73 -9.98
C LEU A 454 -36.38 5.27 -9.11
N GLU A 455 -37.33 6.15 -8.84
CA GLU A 455 -38.54 5.86 -8.04
C GLU A 455 -39.42 4.80 -8.71
N GLN A 456 -39.57 4.85 -10.04
CA GLN A 456 -40.28 3.81 -10.80
C GLN A 456 -39.66 2.42 -10.61
N ILE A 457 -38.35 2.33 -10.36
CA ILE A 457 -37.64 1.06 -10.21
C ILE A 457 -37.67 0.59 -8.75
N THR A 458 -37.49 1.48 -7.78
CA THR A 458 -37.36 1.13 -6.35
C THR A 458 -38.66 1.29 -5.56
N THR A 459 -39.70 1.84 -6.18
CA THR A 459 -41.01 2.22 -5.61
C THR A 459 -40.95 3.35 -4.58
N THR A 460 -39.94 3.34 -3.71
CA THR A 460 -39.67 4.37 -2.70
C THR A 460 -38.20 4.75 -2.78
N LEU A 461 -37.88 6.03 -2.56
CA LEU A 461 -36.50 6.53 -2.65
C LEU A 461 -35.84 6.73 -1.29
N ASN A 462 -36.63 6.97 -0.26
CA ASN A 462 -36.16 7.21 1.09
C ASN A 462 -37.32 6.98 2.07
N GLY A 463 -37.01 6.96 3.36
CA GLY A 463 -38.01 6.89 4.40
C GLY A 463 -37.41 6.74 5.80
N VAL A 464 -38.29 6.48 6.76
CA VAL A 464 -37.93 6.18 8.14
C VAL A 464 -38.35 4.74 8.43
N LEU A 465 -37.45 3.95 9.02
CA LEU A 465 -37.74 2.56 9.38
C LEU A 465 -38.56 2.54 10.69
N PRO A 466 -39.81 2.03 10.70
CA PRO A 466 -40.70 2.16 11.87
C PRO A 466 -40.16 1.53 13.16
N ALA A 467 -39.42 0.42 13.06
CA ALA A 467 -38.91 -0.30 14.22
C ALA A 467 -37.73 0.39 14.92
N THR A 468 -36.97 1.23 14.20
CA THR A 468 -35.75 1.87 14.73
C THR A 468 -35.83 3.39 14.72
N ASN A 469 -36.82 3.97 14.05
CA ASN A 469 -36.97 5.40 13.75
C ASN A 469 -35.75 6.01 13.02
N LEU A 470 -34.93 5.17 12.36
CA LEU A 470 -33.75 5.61 11.62
C LEU A 470 -34.11 5.90 10.16
N ARG A 471 -33.50 6.94 9.60
CA ARG A 471 -33.67 7.32 8.20
C ARG A 471 -32.89 6.40 7.27
N TRP A 472 -33.46 6.10 6.10
CA TRP A 472 -32.79 5.39 5.02
C TRP A 472 -33.03 6.08 3.67
N ALA A 473 -32.14 5.86 2.70
CA ALA A 473 -32.26 6.38 1.34
C ALA A 473 -31.64 5.42 0.30
N GLU A 474 -32.18 5.45 -0.92
CA GLU A 474 -31.54 4.91 -2.11
C GLU A 474 -30.30 5.73 -2.44
N THR A 475 -29.17 5.05 -2.62
CA THR A 475 -27.88 5.69 -2.78
C THR A 475 -27.02 5.01 -3.83
N VAL A 476 -25.96 5.70 -4.22
CA VAL A 476 -24.89 5.14 -5.02
C VAL A 476 -23.57 5.41 -4.33
N ARG A 477 -22.80 4.36 -4.11
CA ARG A 477 -21.40 4.45 -3.70
C ARG A 477 -20.58 4.78 -4.94
N VAL A 478 -19.74 5.81 -4.88
CA VAL A 478 -18.91 6.24 -6.00
C VAL A 478 -17.44 6.36 -5.60
N ARG A 479 -16.56 6.05 -6.55
CA ARG A 479 -15.11 6.17 -6.40
C ARG A 479 -14.48 6.59 -7.72
N ILE A 480 -13.57 7.57 -7.68
CA ILE A 480 -12.76 7.94 -8.84
C ILE A 480 -11.40 7.22 -8.78
N GLU A 481 -11.01 6.61 -9.89
CA GLU A 481 -9.71 5.94 -10.07
C GLU A 481 -9.09 6.25 -11.42
N TYR A 482 -7.76 6.27 -11.48
CA TYR A 482 -7.01 6.30 -12.74
C TYR A 482 -6.52 4.90 -13.12
N ARG A 483 -7.04 4.35 -14.21
CA ARG A 483 -6.74 3.00 -14.71
C ARG A 483 -6.68 3.00 -16.23
N LEU A 484 -5.75 2.23 -16.80
CA LEU A 484 -5.60 2.07 -18.25
C LEU A 484 -5.46 3.41 -19.00
N GLY A 485 -4.72 4.35 -18.41
CA GLY A 485 -4.48 5.67 -18.99
C GLY A 485 -5.67 6.65 -18.91
N ARG A 486 -6.76 6.27 -18.23
CA ARG A 486 -8.02 7.04 -18.18
C ARG A 486 -8.53 7.20 -16.76
N MET A 487 -9.33 8.24 -16.54
CA MET A 487 -10.06 8.47 -15.30
C MET A 487 -11.43 7.78 -15.37
N TRP A 488 -11.77 7.03 -14.33
CA TRP A 488 -13.01 6.27 -14.23
C TRP A 488 -13.75 6.62 -12.95
N LEU A 489 -15.06 6.81 -13.05
CA LEU A 489 -15.99 6.80 -11.93
C LEU A 489 -16.56 5.39 -11.80
N LEU A 490 -16.08 4.64 -10.82
CA LEU A 490 -16.71 3.40 -10.38
C LEU A 490 -17.92 3.75 -9.53
N PHE A 491 -19.04 3.05 -9.73
CA PHE A 491 -20.25 3.29 -8.96
C PHE A 491 -21.04 2.02 -8.67
N GLU A 492 -21.70 1.97 -7.53
CA GLU A 492 -22.43 0.79 -7.06
C GLU A 492 -23.71 1.24 -6.33
N PRO A 493 -24.91 0.93 -6.85
CA PRO A 493 -26.16 1.20 -6.17
C PRO A 493 -26.21 0.47 -4.82
N THR A 494 -26.58 1.18 -3.77
CA THR A 494 -26.65 0.64 -2.41
C THR A 494 -27.69 1.41 -1.59
N ILE A 495 -27.84 1.06 -0.32
CA ILE A 495 -28.80 1.69 0.59
C ILE A 495 -28.02 2.33 1.72
N TRP A 496 -28.31 3.60 1.98
CA TRP A 496 -27.78 4.32 3.11
C TRP A 496 -28.77 4.31 4.26
N PHE A 497 -28.25 4.30 5.47
CA PHE A 497 -29.00 4.49 6.70
C PHE A 497 -28.25 5.44 7.63
N GLU A 498 -29.02 6.11 8.48
CA GLU A 498 -28.51 6.95 9.56
C GLU A 498 -27.68 6.13 10.56
N HIS A 499 -26.58 6.72 11.05
CA HIS A 499 -25.67 6.03 11.95
C HIS A 499 -26.35 5.71 13.29
N THR A 500 -26.11 4.50 13.82
CA THR A 500 -26.55 4.08 15.15
C THR A 500 -25.47 3.28 15.87
N ASP A 501 -25.38 3.49 17.19
CA ASP A 501 -24.51 2.76 18.11
C ASP A 501 -25.21 1.58 18.78
N ASN A 502 -26.51 1.37 18.52
CA ASN A 502 -27.28 0.26 19.07
C ASN A 502 -27.21 -0.97 18.14
N ASP A 503 -26.73 -2.09 18.66
CA ASP A 503 -26.51 -3.33 17.90
C ASP A 503 -27.81 -3.99 17.42
N ASP A 504 -28.91 -3.91 18.18
CA ASP A 504 -30.21 -4.45 17.78
C ASP A 504 -30.75 -3.68 16.56
N GLN A 505 -30.58 -2.36 16.57
CA GLN A 505 -30.97 -1.51 15.44
C GLN A 505 -30.12 -1.83 14.20
N ARG A 506 -28.82 -2.14 14.36
CA ARG A 506 -27.95 -2.55 13.24
C ARG A 506 -28.42 -3.86 12.62
N TYR A 507 -28.86 -4.82 13.42
CA TYR A 507 -29.40 -6.08 12.93
C TYR A 507 -30.66 -5.85 12.09
N THR A 508 -31.62 -5.07 12.60
CA THR A 508 -32.85 -4.71 11.86
C THR A 508 -32.54 -3.96 10.55
N LEU A 509 -31.54 -3.08 10.56
CA LEU A 509 -31.09 -2.38 9.34
C LEU A 509 -30.50 -3.34 8.31
N ALA A 510 -29.65 -4.27 8.73
CA ALA A 510 -29.04 -5.26 7.84
C ALA A 510 -30.11 -6.16 7.21
N GLU A 511 -31.11 -6.57 7.99
CA GLU A 511 -32.26 -7.35 7.48
C GLU A 511 -33.07 -6.55 6.46
N PHE A 512 -33.39 -5.28 6.75
CA PHE A 512 -34.10 -4.39 5.81
C PHE A 512 -33.33 -4.21 4.49
N VAL A 513 -32.01 -3.98 4.56
CA VAL A 513 -31.15 -3.90 3.37
C VAL A 513 -31.18 -5.23 2.61
N GLY A 514 -31.07 -6.35 3.31
CA GLY A 514 -31.15 -7.69 2.75
C GLY A 514 -32.45 -7.93 1.98
N GLN A 515 -33.61 -7.66 2.59
CA GLN A 515 -34.92 -7.80 1.96
C GLN A 515 -35.06 -6.92 0.71
N ARG A 516 -34.62 -5.66 0.80
CA ARG A 516 -34.72 -4.68 -0.29
C ARG A 516 -33.75 -4.93 -1.44
N MET A 517 -32.63 -5.60 -1.16
CA MET A 517 -31.68 -6.05 -2.18
C MET A 517 -32.07 -7.41 -2.78
N ALA A 518 -32.70 -8.30 -2.01
CA ALA A 518 -33.06 -9.66 -2.44
C ALA A 518 -34.01 -9.68 -3.66
N GLY A 519 -34.88 -8.69 -3.80
CA GLY A 519 -35.78 -8.55 -4.95
C GLY A 519 -35.13 -8.02 -6.24
N ARG A 520 -33.87 -7.53 -6.17
CA ARG A 520 -33.19 -6.88 -7.30
C ARG A 520 -32.52 -7.90 -8.21
N PHE A 521 -33.32 -8.62 -8.99
CA PHE A 521 -32.80 -9.52 -10.03
C PHE A 521 -32.00 -8.77 -11.11
N ASN A 522 -31.25 -9.51 -11.92
CA ASN A 522 -30.34 -8.95 -12.95
C ASN A 522 -30.98 -7.87 -13.84
N SER A 523 -32.25 -8.00 -14.21
CA SER A 523 -32.97 -7.01 -15.03
C SER A 523 -33.14 -5.68 -14.28
N GLN A 524 -33.65 -5.71 -13.06
CA GLN A 524 -33.86 -4.52 -12.22
C GLN A 524 -32.52 -3.89 -11.84
N TRP A 525 -31.51 -4.70 -11.52
CA TRP A 525 -30.16 -4.21 -11.24
C TRP A 525 -29.54 -3.49 -12.43
N ASN A 526 -29.68 -4.03 -13.64
CA ASN A 526 -29.22 -3.37 -14.87
C ASN A 526 -29.93 -2.04 -15.11
N SER A 527 -31.23 -1.96 -14.82
CA SER A 527 -31.99 -0.70 -14.86
C SER A 527 -31.49 0.30 -13.82
N LEU A 528 -31.19 -0.14 -12.59
CA LEU A 528 -30.60 0.73 -11.56
C LEU A 528 -29.24 1.29 -11.99
N ILE A 529 -28.36 0.45 -12.54
CA ILE A 529 -27.05 0.88 -13.06
C ILE A 529 -27.22 1.89 -14.19
N ALA A 530 -28.17 1.65 -15.12
CA ALA A 530 -28.45 2.60 -16.20
C ALA A 530 -29.01 3.93 -15.68
N THR A 531 -29.94 3.89 -14.73
CA THR A 531 -30.55 5.08 -14.15
C THR A 531 -29.55 5.88 -13.33
N TRP A 532 -28.79 5.25 -12.43
CA TRP A 532 -27.72 5.93 -11.69
C TRP A 532 -26.63 6.46 -12.61
N GLY A 533 -26.29 5.73 -13.67
CA GLY A 533 -25.36 6.21 -14.68
C GLY A 533 -25.82 7.52 -15.33
N LYS A 534 -27.10 7.61 -15.70
CA LYS A 534 -27.72 8.85 -16.23
C LYS A 534 -27.80 9.95 -15.17
N ILE A 535 -28.16 9.62 -13.94
CA ILE A 535 -28.20 10.61 -12.83
C ILE A 535 -26.79 11.16 -12.59
N LEU A 536 -25.73 10.34 -12.61
CA LEU A 536 -24.36 10.80 -12.37
C LEU A 536 -23.78 11.59 -13.55
N ALA A 537 -23.97 11.10 -14.79
CA ALA A 537 -23.45 11.73 -15.99
C ALA A 537 -24.28 12.94 -16.47
N GLY A 538 -25.56 13.01 -16.09
CA GLY A 538 -26.52 13.92 -16.71
C GLY A 538 -26.64 13.66 -18.21
N ASN A 539 -26.68 14.74 -19.00
CA ASN A 539 -26.69 14.69 -20.47
C ASN A 539 -25.28 14.86 -21.08
N SER A 540 -24.22 14.36 -20.40
CA SER A 540 -22.81 14.65 -20.74
C SER A 540 -22.50 16.15 -20.77
N THR A 541 -23.23 16.95 -19.99
CA THR A 541 -22.95 18.37 -19.81
C THR A 541 -21.77 18.54 -18.89
N ARG A 542 -20.97 19.58 -19.15
CA ARG A 542 -19.91 20.01 -18.24
C ARG A 542 -20.55 20.44 -16.92
N MET A 543 -20.17 19.78 -15.83
CA MET A 543 -20.62 20.13 -14.49
C MET A 543 -19.46 20.76 -13.73
N SER A 544 -19.74 21.83 -12.99
CA SER A 544 -18.74 22.51 -12.17
C SER A 544 -19.08 22.42 -10.68
N ALA A 545 -18.04 22.41 -9.83
CA ALA A 545 -18.16 22.44 -8.38
C ALA A 545 -18.45 23.85 -7.82
N PHE A 546 -17.99 24.92 -8.48
CA PHE A 546 -18.08 26.30 -7.96
C PHE A 546 -18.70 27.31 -8.94
N ASP A 547 -18.80 26.99 -10.23
CA ASP A 547 -19.23 27.90 -11.31
C ASP A 547 -18.48 29.25 -11.30
N THR A 548 -17.16 29.22 -11.07
CA THR A 548 -16.34 30.43 -10.93
C THR A 548 -15.44 30.67 -12.15
N SER A 549 -15.41 31.91 -12.63
CA SER A 549 -14.51 32.36 -13.71
C SER A 549 -13.22 33.01 -13.19
N ALA A 550 -13.16 33.34 -11.89
CA ALA A 550 -12.06 34.07 -11.24
C ALA A 550 -11.35 33.19 -10.20
N GLY A 551 -10.77 32.07 -10.64
CA GLY A 551 -10.02 31.15 -9.79
C GLY A 551 -9.72 29.81 -10.45
N ALA A 552 -9.52 28.76 -9.64
CA ALA A 552 -9.39 27.40 -10.14
C ALA A 552 -10.67 26.61 -9.83
N ASP A 553 -11.50 26.45 -10.86
CA ASP A 553 -12.71 25.66 -10.75
C ASP A 553 -12.46 24.17 -11.04
N ALA A 554 -13.28 23.32 -10.44
CA ALA A 554 -13.26 21.89 -10.68
C ALA A 554 -14.44 21.48 -11.57
N SER A 555 -14.16 21.28 -12.86
CA SER A 555 -15.15 20.85 -13.84
C SER A 555 -14.99 19.37 -14.23
N PHE A 556 -16.12 18.71 -14.48
CA PHE A 556 -16.21 17.31 -14.87
C PHE A 556 -17.17 17.12 -16.03
N THR A 557 -16.78 16.26 -16.98
CA THR A 557 -17.66 15.78 -18.05
C THR A 557 -17.57 14.26 -18.09
N LEU A 558 -18.70 13.56 -18.00
CA LEU A 558 -18.75 12.11 -17.97
C LEU A 558 -19.32 11.56 -19.27
N ALA A 559 -18.84 10.38 -19.66
CA ALA A 559 -19.49 9.58 -20.68
C ALA A 559 -20.88 9.14 -20.19
N THR A 560 -21.86 9.09 -21.09
CA THR A 560 -23.22 8.57 -20.83
C THR A 560 -23.29 7.05 -20.91
N THR A 561 -22.33 6.42 -21.59
CA THR A 561 -22.25 4.97 -21.73
C THR A 561 -21.28 4.40 -20.71
N THR A 562 -21.73 3.40 -19.96
CA THR A 562 -20.88 2.65 -19.03
C THR A 562 -19.80 1.86 -19.78
N ALA A 563 -18.65 1.69 -19.15
CA ALA A 563 -17.57 0.88 -19.66
C ALA A 563 -18.03 -0.57 -19.91
N PHE A 564 -17.35 -1.23 -20.85
CA PHE A 564 -17.58 -2.62 -21.15
C PHE A 564 -16.28 -3.29 -21.59
N SER A 565 -16.16 -4.60 -21.36
CA SER A 565 -15.15 -5.42 -21.99
C SER A 565 -15.79 -6.35 -23.01
N ARG A 566 -15.00 -6.71 -24.03
CA ARG A 566 -15.40 -7.63 -25.10
C ARG A 566 -14.49 -8.84 -25.06
N ARG A 567 -14.98 -9.99 -25.50
CA ARG A 567 -14.18 -11.21 -25.56
C ARG A 567 -13.07 -11.06 -26.61
N SER A 568 -11.84 -11.34 -26.19
CA SER A 568 -10.68 -11.45 -27.10
C SER A 568 -10.87 -12.66 -28.01
N GLN A 569 -10.61 -12.52 -29.31
CA GLN A 569 -10.45 -13.70 -30.17
C GLN A 569 -9.14 -14.35 -29.75
N ARG A 570 -9.20 -15.46 -29.01
CA ARG A 570 -8.01 -16.27 -28.74
C ARG A 570 -7.31 -16.55 -30.08
N ARG A 571 -6.01 -16.25 -30.14
CA ARG A 571 -5.14 -16.85 -31.17
C ARG A 571 -4.98 -18.33 -30.91
#